data_AF-A0A2P5EH33-F1
#
_entry.id   AF-A0A2P5EH33-F1
#
_cell.length_a   1.000
_cell.length_b   1.000
_cell.length_c   1.000
_cell.angle_alpha   90.00
_cell.angle_beta   90.00
_cell.angle_gamma   90.00
#
_symmetry.space_group_name_H-M   'P 1'
#
loop_
_entity.id
_entity.type
_entity.pdbx_description
1 polymer ?
#
loop_
_entity_poly.entity_id
_entity_poly.type
_entity_poly.pdbx_seq_one_letter_code
_entity_poly.pdbx_strand_id
1 'polypeptide(L)'
;TLLLHGIGDHHMRLPMNIGNLINLRHLHLYHPEEMPLQIGKLKNLRTLKEFVTGKNNGSAGIKLPKELQHLHGELEIRGLENVVDVKDVLEAELKNKKFLSELILKWDSDYAPYDAEKQKEELGALQPHAN
;
A
#
# COMPACT_ATOMS: atom_id res chain seq x y z
N THR A 1 6.63 -18.20 1.93
CA THR A 1 6.49 -17.28 0.79
C THR A 1 5.28 -17.70 0.00
N LEU A 2 4.47 -16.74 -0.46
CA LEU A 2 3.34 -16.95 -1.36
C LEU A 2 3.58 -16.10 -2.61
N LEU A 3 3.49 -16.73 -3.78
CA LEU A 3 3.57 -16.06 -5.07
C LEU A 3 2.17 -16.16 -5.71
N LEU A 4 1.57 -15.02 -6.02
CA LEU A 4 0.33 -14.98 -6.78
C LEU A 4 0.66 -14.34 -8.13
N HIS A 5 0.28 -15.00 -9.22
CA HIS A 5 0.40 -14.49 -10.59
C HIS A 5 -1.00 -14.46 -11.21
N GLY A 6 -1.41 -13.33 -11.81
CA GLY A 6 -2.65 -13.24 -12.57
C GLY A 6 -2.58 -14.14 -13.80
N ILE A 7 -3.68 -14.80 -14.14
CA ILE A 7 -3.75 -15.55 -15.40
C ILE A 7 -4.19 -14.54 -16.48
N GLY A 8 -3.27 -14.08 -17.33
CA GLY A 8 -3.52 -13.14 -18.44
C GLY A 8 -3.40 -11.65 -18.07
N ASP A 9 -3.88 -10.76 -18.96
CA ASP A 9 -3.90 -9.29 -18.83
C ASP A 9 -4.90 -8.75 -17.76
N HIS A 10 -5.36 -9.60 -16.85
CA HIS A 10 -6.39 -9.25 -15.89
C HIS A 10 -5.77 -8.86 -14.54
N HIS A 11 -6.17 -7.68 -14.03
CA HIS A 11 -5.80 -7.23 -12.69
C HIS A 11 -6.11 -8.29 -11.63
N MET A 12 -5.18 -8.49 -10.70
CA MET A 12 -5.29 -9.55 -9.70
C MET A 12 -6.14 -9.10 -8.51
N ARG A 13 -7.23 -9.83 -8.24
CA ARG A 13 -7.98 -9.71 -6.99
C ARG A 13 -7.45 -10.68 -5.95
N LEU A 14 -6.99 -10.14 -4.82
CA LEU A 14 -6.58 -10.97 -3.69
C LEU A 14 -7.82 -11.53 -2.98
N PRO A 15 -7.79 -12.80 -2.55
CA PRO A 15 -8.92 -13.40 -1.88
C PRO A 15 -9.04 -12.86 -0.45
N MET A 16 -10.27 -12.65 0.03
CA MET A 16 -10.52 -12.11 1.39
C MET A 16 -9.98 -12.99 2.52
N ASN A 17 -9.77 -14.28 2.26
CA ASN A 17 -9.18 -15.23 3.21
C ASN A 17 -7.67 -15.09 3.37
N ILE A 18 -6.98 -14.20 2.62
CA ILE A 18 -5.54 -13.98 2.72
C ILE A 18 -5.10 -13.66 4.15
N GLY A 19 -5.95 -12.97 4.94
CA GLY A 19 -5.67 -12.63 6.33
C GLY A 19 -5.58 -13.83 7.28
N ASN A 20 -5.94 -15.04 6.85
CA ASN A 20 -5.77 -16.26 7.64
C ASN A 20 -4.31 -16.75 7.64
N LEU A 21 -3.49 -16.26 6.72
CA LEU A 21 -2.08 -16.62 6.60
C LEU A 21 -1.21 -15.84 7.60
N ILE A 22 -1.56 -15.86 8.90
CA ILE A 22 -0.94 -15.04 9.96
C ILE A 22 0.59 -15.19 10.09
N ASN A 23 1.13 -16.32 9.63
CA ASN A 23 2.57 -16.62 9.63
C ASN A 23 3.27 -16.29 8.29
N LEU A 24 2.54 -15.70 7.34
CA LEU A 24 3.09 -15.33 6.03
C LEU A 24 4.12 -14.23 6.19
N ARG A 25 5.31 -14.47 5.64
CA ARG A 25 6.45 -13.53 5.68
C ARG A 25 6.72 -12.87 4.34
N HIS A 26 6.41 -13.51 3.22
CA HIS A 26 6.74 -12.98 1.90
C HIS A 26 5.52 -13.17 1.01
N LEU A 27 5.00 -12.07 0.49
CA LEU A 27 3.89 -12.01 -0.44
C LEU A 27 4.36 -11.28 -1.69
N HIS A 28 4.41 -12.00 -2.80
CA HIS A 28 4.72 -11.43 -4.10
C HIS A 28 3.45 -11.41 -4.94
N LEU A 29 3.11 -10.23 -5.43
CA LEU A 29 1.94 -9.94 -6.24
C LEU A 29 2.45 -9.36 -7.55
N TYR A 30 1.72 -9.62 -8.63
CA TYR A 30 1.96 -9.02 -9.94
C TYR A 30 0.68 -8.31 -10.34
N HIS A 31 0.73 -6.97 -10.41
CA HIS A 31 -0.39 -6.10 -10.78
C HIS A 31 -1.70 -6.36 -9.99
N PRO A 32 -1.69 -6.22 -8.65
CA PRO A 32 -2.92 -6.26 -7.86
C PRO A 32 -3.87 -5.11 -8.22
N GLU A 33 -5.17 -5.39 -8.28
CA GLU A 33 -6.20 -4.37 -8.52
C GLU A 33 -6.42 -3.51 -7.27
N GLU A 34 -6.66 -4.15 -6.13
CA GLU A 34 -6.89 -3.51 -4.84
C GLU A 34 -6.42 -4.44 -3.72
N MET A 35 -6.02 -3.85 -2.59
CA MET A 35 -5.70 -4.61 -1.39
C MET A 35 -6.94 -4.89 -0.54
N PRO A 36 -7.16 -6.14 -0.08
CA PRO A 36 -8.23 -6.45 0.86
C PRO A 36 -7.84 -5.96 2.26
N LEU A 37 -8.81 -5.50 3.05
CA LEU A 37 -8.60 -5.08 4.45
C LEU A 37 -7.94 -6.17 5.31
N GLN A 38 -8.13 -7.44 4.95
CA GLN A 38 -7.59 -8.58 5.68
C GLN A 38 -6.07 -8.67 5.60
N ILE A 39 -5.41 -7.98 4.67
CA ILE A 39 -3.93 -7.94 4.61
C ILE A 39 -3.33 -7.34 5.89
N GLY A 40 -4.06 -6.46 6.59
CA GLY A 40 -3.62 -5.86 7.87
C GLY A 40 -3.48 -6.88 9.02
N LYS A 41 -3.98 -8.11 8.84
CA LYS A 41 -3.78 -9.22 9.79
C LYS A 41 -2.41 -9.88 9.66
N LEU A 42 -1.71 -9.65 8.55
CA LEU A 42 -0.42 -10.28 8.26
C LEU A 42 0.74 -9.56 8.98
N LYS A 43 0.71 -9.57 10.32
CA LYS A 43 1.69 -8.85 11.15
C LYS A 43 3.14 -9.27 10.90
N ASN A 44 3.35 -10.54 10.55
CA ASN A 44 4.67 -11.11 10.28
C ASN A 44 5.17 -10.87 8.85
N LEU A 45 4.44 -10.10 8.04
CA LEU A 45 4.80 -9.86 6.65
C LEU A 45 6.07 -9.01 6.57
N ARG A 46 7.05 -9.55 5.85
CA ARG A 46 8.39 -8.99 5.63
C ARG A 46 8.60 -8.49 4.23
N THR A 47 7.89 -9.00 3.24
CA THR A 47 8.04 -8.58 1.85
C THR A 47 6.66 -8.40 1.24
N LEU A 48 6.41 -7.18 0.78
CA LEU A 48 5.26 -6.76 -0.01
C LEU A 48 5.74 -5.59 -0.88
N LYS A 49 5.85 -5.82 -2.19
CA LYS A 49 6.39 -4.81 -3.10
C LYS A 49 5.36 -3.79 -3.55
N GLU A 50 4.13 -4.22 -3.82
CA GLU A 50 3.07 -3.35 -4.31
C GLU A 50 1.93 -3.33 -3.29
N PHE A 51 1.39 -2.15 -2.98
CA PHE A 51 0.23 -1.91 -2.16
C PHE A 51 -0.72 -0.95 -2.88
N VAL A 52 -1.92 -1.41 -3.23
CA VAL A 52 -2.89 -0.60 -3.97
C VAL A 52 -4.05 -0.23 -3.07
N THR A 53 -4.25 1.07 -2.87
CA THR A 53 -5.38 1.62 -2.11
C THR A 53 -6.64 1.59 -2.96
N GLY A 54 -7.70 0.98 -2.45
CA GLY A 54 -8.98 0.97 -3.14
C GLY A 54 -9.89 2.14 -2.72
N LYS A 55 -10.95 2.35 -3.51
CA LYS A 55 -11.92 3.46 -3.34
C LYS A 55 -13.06 3.16 -2.37
N ASN A 56 -13.26 1.89 -2.03
CA ASN A 56 -14.48 1.41 -1.38
C ASN A 56 -14.22 0.95 0.06
N ASN A 57 -15.26 0.95 0.90
CA ASN A 57 -15.16 0.53 2.32
C ASN A 57 -14.70 -0.93 2.53
N GLY A 58 -14.68 -1.76 1.49
CA GLY A 58 -14.17 -3.14 1.53
C GLY A 58 -12.68 -3.29 1.20
N SER A 59 -12.06 -2.22 0.69
CA SER A 59 -10.67 -2.18 0.25
C SER A 59 -9.78 -1.50 1.29
N ALA A 60 -8.49 -1.83 1.27
CA ALA A 60 -7.52 -1.24 2.17
C ALA A 60 -7.26 0.22 1.79
N GLY A 61 -7.47 1.11 2.75
CA GLY A 61 -7.06 2.50 2.63
C GLY A 61 -5.58 2.71 3.01
N ILE A 62 -5.11 3.94 2.82
CA ILE A 62 -3.71 4.34 3.07
C ILE A 62 -3.25 4.15 4.52
N LYS A 63 -4.18 4.08 5.48
CA LYS A 63 -3.86 3.82 6.90
C LYS A 63 -3.36 2.40 7.15
N LEU A 64 -3.80 1.42 6.36
CA LEU A 64 -3.57 0.00 6.67
C LEU A 64 -2.09 -0.39 6.74
N PRO A 65 -1.19 0.14 5.88
CA PRO A 65 0.25 -0.08 6.03
C PRO A 65 0.78 0.08 7.45
N LYS A 66 0.20 0.91 8.33
CA LYS A 66 0.58 1.01 9.75
C LYS A 66 0.53 -0.32 10.50
N GLU A 67 -0.27 -1.26 10.02
CA GLU A 67 -0.42 -2.59 10.60
C GLU A 67 0.72 -3.56 10.21
N LEU A 68 1.52 -3.20 9.19
CA LEU A 68 2.56 -4.03 8.56
C LEU A 68 3.96 -3.51 8.90
N GLN A 69 4.33 -3.52 10.19
CA GLN A 69 5.54 -2.87 10.70
C GLN A 69 6.86 -3.60 10.37
N HIS A 70 6.77 -4.86 9.95
CA HIS A 70 7.95 -5.68 9.66
C HIS A 70 8.30 -5.73 8.18
N LEU A 71 7.74 -4.84 7.34
CA LEU A 71 8.07 -4.81 5.91
C LEU A 71 9.51 -4.34 5.67
N HIS A 72 10.25 -5.15 4.93
CA HIS A 72 11.63 -4.92 4.53
C HIS A 72 11.73 -4.58 3.04
N GLY A 73 12.74 -3.78 2.70
CA GLY A 73 13.11 -3.50 1.32
C GLY A 73 12.26 -2.39 0.71
N GLU A 74 11.76 -2.63 -0.50
CA GLU A 74 10.99 -1.66 -1.27
C GLU A 74 9.48 -1.85 -1.08
N LEU A 75 8.76 -0.74 -0.91
CA LEU A 75 7.30 -0.69 -0.93
C LEU A 75 6.82 0.39 -1.90
N GLU A 76 6.04 0.00 -2.89
CA GLU A 76 5.32 0.87 -3.79
C GLU A 76 3.85 0.96 -3.35
N ILE A 77 3.36 2.18 -3.16
CA ILE A 77 1.96 2.47 -2.87
C ILE A 77 1.34 3.18 -4.07
N ARG A 78 0.28 2.58 -4.62
CA ARG A 78 -0.51 3.12 -5.74
C ARG A 78 -1.93 3.45 -5.29
N GLY A 79 -2.60 4.33 -6.01
CA GLY A 79 -4.00 4.70 -5.75
C GLY A 79 -4.15 5.87 -4.78
N LEU A 80 -3.10 6.68 -4.60
CA LEU A 80 -3.10 7.78 -3.64
C LEU A 80 -4.12 8.87 -3.98
N GLU A 81 -4.60 8.94 -5.23
CA GLU A 81 -5.73 9.79 -5.61
C GLU A 81 -7.03 9.44 -4.85
N ASN A 82 -7.11 8.25 -4.25
CA ASN A 82 -8.25 7.80 -3.44
C ASN A 82 -8.19 8.31 -2.00
N VAL A 83 -7.09 8.93 -1.60
CA VAL A 83 -6.93 9.52 -0.28
C VAL A 83 -7.74 10.82 -0.21
N VAL A 84 -8.72 10.83 0.69
CA VAL A 84 -9.58 12.01 0.91
C VAL A 84 -8.94 12.97 1.90
N ASP A 85 -8.38 12.46 3.01
CA ASP A 85 -7.80 13.24 4.12
C ASP A 85 -6.30 12.97 4.28
N VAL A 86 -5.48 14.02 4.29
CA VAL A 86 -4.02 13.96 4.52
C VAL A 86 -3.69 13.35 5.88
N LYS A 87 -4.58 13.46 6.87
CA LYS A 87 -4.42 12.79 8.17
C LYS A 87 -4.32 11.28 8.04
N ASP A 88 -4.98 10.69 7.05
CA ASP A 88 -4.93 9.25 6.81
C ASP A 88 -3.54 8.80 6.35
N VAL A 89 -2.86 9.67 5.60
CA VAL A 89 -1.48 9.50 5.16
C VAL A 89 -0.52 9.59 6.35
N LEU A 90 -0.76 10.53 7.27
CA LEU A 90 0.01 10.65 8.51
C LEU A 90 -0.15 9.42 9.42
N GLU A 91 -1.39 8.93 9.56
CA GLU A 91 -1.72 7.73 10.34
C GLU A 91 -1.16 6.44 9.73
N ALA A 92 -0.82 6.43 8.44
CA ALA A 92 -0.18 5.29 7.79
C ALA A 92 1.21 5.00 8.35
N GLU A 93 1.82 5.99 9.03
CA GLU A 93 3.14 5.92 9.65
C GLU A 93 4.21 5.34 8.72
N LEU A 94 4.12 5.63 7.42
CA LEU A 94 5.01 5.08 6.39
C LEU A 94 6.48 5.45 6.68
N LYS A 95 6.70 6.64 7.23
CA LYS A 95 8.02 7.13 7.69
C LYS A 95 8.60 6.34 8.87
N ASN A 96 7.76 5.72 9.71
CA ASN A 96 8.23 4.99 10.89
C ASN A 96 8.65 3.55 10.57
N LYS A 97 8.57 3.13 9.30
CA LYS A 97 8.91 1.79 8.85
C LYS A 97 10.42 1.58 8.76
N LYS A 98 11.01 1.22 9.90
CA LYS A 98 12.47 1.08 10.11
C LYS A 98 13.20 0.14 9.14
N PHE A 99 12.49 -0.77 8.48
CA PHE A 99 13.08 -1.81 7.66
C PHE A 99 12.90 -1.56 6.15
N LEU A 100 12.15 -0.53 5.77
CA LEU A 100 12.04 -0.13 4.37
C LEU A 100 13.30 0.62 3.95
N SER A 101 13.86 0.22 2.82
CA SER A 101 14.96 0.92 2.14
C SER A 101 14.44 1.93 1.12
N GLU A 102 13.25 1.70 0.57
CA GLU A 102 12.67 2.53 -0.47
C GLU A 102 11.14 2.56 -0.36
N LEU A 103 10.56 3.75 -0.53
CA LEU A 103 9.13 3.97 -0.55
C LEU A 103 8.78 4.76 -1.81
N ILE A 104 7.98 4.15 -2.68
CA ILE A 104 7.52 4.76 -3.93
C ILE A 104 6.04 5.07 -3.79
N LEU A 105 5.66 6.30 -4.13
CA LEU A 105 4.29 6.79 -4.03
C LEU A 105 3.81 7.16 -5.42
N LYS A 106 2.72 6.54 -5.87
CA LYS A 106 2.14 6.76 -7.20
C LYS A 106 0.68 7.18 -7.11
N TRP A 107 0.37 8.26 -7.81
CA TRP A 107 -0.98 8.70 -8.12
C TRP A 107 -1.28 8.27 -9.56
N ASP A 108 -2.48 7.74 -9.80
CA ASP A 108 -2.91 7.44 -11.17
C ASP A 108 -3.27 8.75 -11.91
N SER A 109 -2.55 9.03 -13.00
CA SER A 109 -2.58 10.31 -13.72
C SER A 109 -3.83 10.51 -14.58
N ASP A 110 -4.62 9.46 -14.79
CA ASP A 110 -5.80 9.51 -15.65
C ASP A 110 -7.01 10.19 -14.97
N TYR A 111 -6.94 10.45 -13.67
CA TYR A 111 -7.89 11.31 -12.97
C TYR A 111 -7.44 12.78 -13.12
N ALA A 112 -8.24 13.55 -13.88
CA ALA A 112 -8.15 14.98 -14.15
C ALA A 112 -7.56 15.83 -13.00
N PRO A 113 -6.91 16.98 -13.31
CA PRO A 113 -5.76 17.52 -12.58
C PRO A 113 -6.00 17.46 -11.08
N TYR A 114 -5.58 16.35 -10.48
CA TYR A 114 -5.61 16.17 -9.04
C TYR A 114 -4.76 17.29 -8.47
N ASP A 115 -5.37 18.06 -7.57
CA ASP A 115 -4.86 19.36 -7.11
C ASP A 115 -3.38 19.22 -6.71
N ALA A 116 -2.50 19.83 -7.50
CA ALA A 116 -1.06 19.72 -7.29
C ALA A 116 -0.67 20.23 -5.89
N GLU A 117 -1.47 21.13 -5.31
CA GLU A 117 -1.30 21.57 -3.93
C GLU A 117 -1.60 20.46 -2.92
N LYS A 118 -2.68 19.68 -3.15
CA LYS A 118 -3.00 18.52 -2.31
C LYS A 118 -1.92 17.44 -2.41
N GLN A 119 -1.39 17.14 -3.60
CA GLN A 119 -0.26 16.21 -3.76
C GLN A 119 0.96 16.70 -2.99
N LYS A 120 1.25 18.00 -3.07
CA LYS A 120 2.38 18.61 -2.37
C LYS A 120 2.18 18.58 -0.85
N GLU A 121 0.96 18.73 -0.36
CA GLU A 121 0.61 18.59 1.05
C GLU A 121 0.74 17.14 1.52
N GLU A 122 0.26 16.17 0.75
CA GLU A 122 0.41 14.73 1.04
C GLU A 122 1.88 14.28 1.01
N LEU A 123 2.64 14.69 -0.02
CA LEU A 123 4.09 14.48 -0.09
C LEU A 123 4.83 15.20 1.05
N GLY A 124 4.38 16.39 1.40
CA GLY A 124 4.90 17.17 2.53
C GLY A 124 4.62 16.48 3.87
N ALA A 125 3.44 15.93 4.06
CA ALA A 125 3.07 15.15 5.24
C ALA A 125 3.90 13.86 5.36
N LEU A 126 4.30 13.32 4.21
CA LEU A 126 5.16 12.15 4.11
C LEU A 126 6.65 12.44 4.32
N GLN A 127 7.06 13.71 4.47
CA GLN A 127 8.45 14.22 4.49
C GLN A 127 9.49 13.11 4.35
N PRO A 128 10.13 12.94 3.17
CA PRO A 128 11.18 11.96 3.05
C PRO A 128 12.24 12.25 4.11
N HIS A 129 12.75 11.19 4.73
CA HIS A 129 13.97 11.31 5.53
C HIS A 129 14.99 12.10 4.70
N ALA A 130 15.56 13.16 5.30
CA ALA A 130 16.84 13.64 4.85
C ALA A 130 17.81 12.46 4.99
N ASN A 131 18.23 11.90 3.85
CA ASN A 131 19.42 11.06 3.78
C ASN A 131 20.64 11.86 4.24
#